data_AF-A0A7V5N9S3-F1
#
_entry.id   AF-A0A7V5N9S3-F1
#
_cell.length_a   1.000
_cell.length_b   1.000
_cell.length_c   1.000
_cell.angle_alpha   90.00
_cell.angle_beta   90.00
_cell.angle_gamma   90.00
#
_symmetry.space_group_name_H-M   'P 1'
#
loop_
_entity.id
_entity.type
_entity.pdbx_description
1 polymer ?
#
loop_
_entity_poly.entity_id
_entity_poly.type
_entity_poly.pdbx_seq_one_letter_code
_entity_poly.pdbx_strand_id
1 'polypeptide(L)'
;MMRFSIKTKLIIMLFCVGLIPSSLAVLILYRNSRDTTDEALGLLLLERAEGMAAAVDERLKDVYEETRKIAERIEKGMPPSDALSVLPVYCCGAVILGTGGQVEYRVRGSAGQCADLPLSPPKSEQKTTTTIAEISSAEKLRVLQFSFEVGGGRCLVVFVRSDSLLEPITVSFPGDQTQVAIVSNLRGVIARVPPPEFIVQSVLNASRRSRASLAGWFHLRSLSGEDFIVAYRVSSFLRQKLTAAESTVDWVCVAYMGMQSVVPAFSSALWRIGIFAIGLACLLGGLALVFSGTFLKSLEALHSSVEQIARGNWEQEIRIQTGDEVEDLAVAFSEMLTEIKRFRDALEEQIARVESKARQLELVNQVSYTILGSFNFERLVNTAVEQLSPMLPCSRALLVLVSENQLVVRAAKPPDSRASVTQSLLEDLWNRLRDFKGVVMRDSVAWACEKRNVCCIRLETPDEKLGFLVLETAPQAFIDEEVLTFLAQLAPFLTLAVKHIQLYAQVADFAAELEHKVEERANQLRQAHERLIQNERLAVTGQL
;
A
#
# COMPACT_ATOMS: atom_id res chain seq x y z
N MET A 1 -7.73 -18.08 -14.06
CA MET A 1 -6.82 -17.30 -13.19
C MET A 1 -7.35 -17.38 -11.76
N MET A 2 -6.66 -18.08 -10.85
CA MET A 2 -7.06 -18.11 -9.43
C MET A 2 -6.82 -16.72 -8.82
N ARG A 3 -7.89 -16.03 -8.40
CA ARG A 3 -7.80 -14.77 -7.65
C ARG A 3 -7.42 -15.11 -6.21
N PHE A 4 -6.14 -15.01 -5.88
CA PHE A 4 -5.67 -15.07 -4.50
C PHE A 4 -6.26 -13.91 -3.69
N SER A 5 -6.79 -14.22 -2.51
CA SER A 5 -7.21 -13.23 -1.51
C SER A 5 -6.05 -12.29 -1.17
N ILE A 6 -6.35 -11.02 -0.85
CA ILE A 6 -5.35 -10.03 -0.46
C ILE A 6 -4.47 -10.56 0.69
N LYS A 7 -5.06 -11.33 1.61
CA LYS A 7 -4.31 -12.03 2.68
C LYS A 7 -3.24 -12.97 2.14
N THR A 8 -3.57 -13.78 1.13
CA THR A 8 -2.63 -14.72 0.52
C THR A 8 -1.53 -13.98 -0.23
N LYS A 9 -1.85 -12.87 -0.90
CA LYS A 9 -0.85 -12.01 -1.55
C LYS A 9 0.11 -11.38 -0.54
N LEU A 10 -0.40 -10.94 0.61
CA LEU A 10 0.41 -10.34 1.68
C LEU A 10 1.35 -11.38 2.32
N ILE A 11 0.86 -12.61 2.55
CA ILE A 11 1.67 -13.72 3.07
C ILE A 11 2.76 -14.10 2.07
N ILE A 12 2.43 -14.24 0.78
CA ILE A 12 3.40 -14.56 -0.26
C ILE A 12 4.45 -13.44 -0.35
N MET A 13 4.04 -12.17 -0.29
CA MET A 13 4.96 -11.04 -0.31
C MET A 13 5.89 -11.05 0.91
N LEU A 14 5.38 -11.33 2.12
CA LEU A 14 6.17 -11.43 3.34
C LEU A 14 7.24 -12.54 3.25
N PHE A 15 6.87 -13.72 2.73
CA PHE A 15 7.83 -14.83 2.55
C PHE A 15 8.85 -14.54 1.46
N CYS A 16 8.43 -13.98 0.32
CA CYS A 16 9.29 -13.68 -0.81
C CYS A 16 10.24 -12.50 -0.55
N VAL A 17 9.82 -11.49 0.23
CA VAL A 17 10.62 -10.29 0.50
C VAL A 17 11.38 -10.39 1.82
N GLY A 18 10.86 -11.09 2.82
CA GLY A 18 11.47 -11.17 4.15
C GLY A 18 12.34 -12.41 4.35
N LEU A 19 11.72 -13.58 4.35
CA LEU A 19 12.36 -14.81 4.85
C LEU A 19 13.43 -15.35 3.90
N ILE A 20 13.13 -15.36 2.60
CA ILE A 20 14.05 -15.92 1.59
C ILE A 20 15.30 -15.04 1.43
N PRO A 21 15.20 -13.71 1.26
CA PRO A 21 16.39 -12.87 1.12
C PRO A 21 17.22 -12.82 2.40
N SER A 22 16.59 -12.83 3.58
CA SER A 22 17.31 -12.80 4.86
C SER A 22 18.08 -14.09 5.12
N SER A 23 17.49 -15.25 4.84
CA SER A 23 18.19 -16.55 4.97
C SER A 23 19.35 -16.66 3.97
N LEU A 24 19.16 -16.19 2.73
CA LEU A 24 20.22 -16.12 1.73
C LEU A 24 21.33 -15.15 2.15
N ALA A 25 20.99 -13.98 2.71
CA ALA A 25 21.95 -13.01 3.21
C ALA A 25 22.78 -13.57 4.37
N VAL A 26 22.17 -14.28 5.33
CA VAL A 26 22.89 -14.96 6.41
C VAL A 26 23.84 -16.02 5.86
N LEU A 27 23.42 -16.81 4.87
CA LEU A 27 24.28 -17.81 4.24
C LEU A 27 25.47 -17.18 3.50
N ILE A 28 25.23 -16.09 2.75
CA ILE A 28 26.28 -15.34 2.04
C ILE A 28 27.25 -14.72 3.04
N LEU A 29 26.76 -14.06 4.09
CA LEU A 29 27.58 -13.46 5.13
C LEU A 29 28.41 -14.50 5.86
N TYR A 30 27.83 -15.66 6.20
CA TYR A 30 28.54 -16.77 6.83
C TYR A 30 29.68 -17.28 5.94
N ARG A 31 29.40 -17.51 4.65
CA ARG A 31 30.40 -18.00 3.69
C ARG A 31 31.51 -16.97 3.48
N ASN A 32 31.15 -15.73 3.18
CA ASN A 32 32.11 -14.65 2.94
C ASN A 32 32.97 -14.39 4.17
N SER A 33 32.36 -14.40 5.37
CA SER A 33 33.11 -14.20 6.60
C SER A 33 34.12 -15.32 6.86
N ARG A 34 33.78 -16.58 6.55
CA ARG A 34 34.70 -17.71 6.71
C ARG A 34 35.91 -17.60 5.78
N ASP A 35 35.66 -17.32 4.51
CA ASP A 35 36.74 -17.19 3.52
C ASP A 35 37.66 -16.00 3.88
N THR A 36 37.07 -14.89 4.32
CA THR A 36 37.83 -13.71 4.79
C THR A 36 38.65 -14.01 6.05
N THR A 37 38.11 -14.79 7.00
CA THR A 37 38.86 -15.17 8.20
C THR A 37 40.02 -16.11 7.90
N ASP A 38 39.84 -17.05 6.98
CA ASP A 38 40.89 -18.00 6.61
C ASP A 38 42.06 -17.26 5.93
N GLU A 39 41.76 -16.30 5.04
CA GLU A 39 42.76 -15.48 4.38
C GLU A 39 43.51 -14.56 5.37
N ALA A 40 42.78 -13.88 6.25
CA ALA A 40 43.39 -13.00 7.26
C ALA A 40 44.29 -13.77 8.24
N LEU A 41 43.84 -14.93 8.72
CA LEU A 41 44.62 -15.80 9.60
C LEU A 41 45.82 -16.42 8.87
N GLY A 42 45.64 -16.82 7.61
CA GLY A 42 46.71 -17.33 6.76
C GLY A 42 47.85 -16.32 6.58
N LEU A 43 47.51 -15.06 6.31
CA LEU A 43 48.49 -13.97 6.18
C LEU A 43 49.19 -13.66 7.50
N LEU A 44 48.46 -13.62 8.62
CA LEU A 44 49.04 -13.39 9.94
C LEU A 44 50.03 -14.49 10.35
N LEU A 45 49.68 -15.76 10.11
CA LEU A 45 50.59 -16.89 10.34
C LEU A 45 51.78 -16.84 9.39
N LEU A 46 51.59 -16.40 8.15
CA LEU A 46 52.68 -16.25 7.18
C LEU A 46 53.69 -15.20 7.63
N GLU A 47 53.22 -14.03 8.09
CA GLU A 47 54.08 -12.99 8.67
C GLU A 47 54.88 -13.53 9.86
N ARG A 48 54.25 -14.36 10.70
CA ARG A 48 54.92 -15.01 11.84
C ARG A 48 56.00 -16.00 11.38
N ALA A 49 55.71 -16.83 10.39
CA ALA A 49 56.68 -17.77 9.82
C ALA A 49 57.83 -17.02 9.13
N GLU A 50 57.56 -15.89 8.49
CA GLU A 50 58.55 -15.01 7.85
C GLU A 50 59.48 -14.35 8.86
N GLY A 51 58.94 -13.76 9.93
CA GLY A 51 59.74 -13.20 11.02
C GLY A 51 60.62 -14.27 11.67
N MET A 52 60.09 -15.49 11.85
CA MET A 52 60.85 -16.61 12.37
C MET A 52 62.00 -17.03 11.43
N ALA A 53 61.72 -17.17 10.12
CA ALA A 53 62.74 -17.53 9.14
C ALA A 53 63.83 -16.45 9.01
N ALA A 54 63.47 -15.17 9.08
CA ALA A 54 64.42 -14.07 9.04
C ALA A 54 65.37 -14.11 10.25
N ALA A 55 64.85 -14.33 11.47
CA ALA A 55 65.66 -14.44 12.68
C ALA A 55 66.59 -15.68 12.65
N VAL A 56 66.12 -16.79 12.08
CA VAL A 56 66.94 -17.98 11.84
C VAL A 56 68.04 -17.70 10.82
N ASP A 57 67.71 -17.06 9.70
CA ASP A 57 68.65 -16.71 8.64
C ASP A 57 69.74 -15.75 9.14
N GLU A 58 69.38 -14.74 9.94
CA GLU A 58 70.32 -13.79 10.56
C GLU A 58 71.35 -14.55 11.43
N ARG A 59 70.88 -15.39 12.36
CA ARG A 59 71.78 -16.15 13.24
C ARG A 59 72.66 -17.15 12.49
N LEU A 60 72.12 -17.81 11.47
CA LEU A 60 72.90 -18.74 10.65
C LEU A 60 73.97 -18.01 9.83
N LYS A 61 73.67 -16.82 9.31
CA LYS A 61 74.64 -15.97 8.62
C LYS A 61 75.74 -15.50 9.56
N ASP A 62 75.40 -15.04 10.77
CA ASP A 62 76.38 -14.61 11.76
C ASP A 62 77.38 -15.73 12.08
N VAL A 63 76.87 -16.92 12.42
CA VAL A 63 77.69 -18.11 12.69
C VAL A 63 78.57 -18.47 11.48
N TYR A 64 78.00 -18.43 10.27
CA TYR A 64 78.72 -18.74 9.04
C TYR A 64 79.86 -17.74 8.79
N GLU A 65 79.61 -16.44 8.92
CA GLU A 65 80.61 -15.39 8.71
C GLU A 65 81.70 -15.40 9.78
N GLU A 66 81.35 -15.59 11.05
CA GLU A 66 82.32 -15.71 12.14
C GLU A 66 83.23 -16.93 11.92
N THR A 67 82.64 -18.08 11.56
CA THR A 67 83.40 -19.30 11.28
C THR A 67 84.30 -19.12 10.06
N ARG A 68 83.80 -18.48 9.00
CA ARG A 68 84.60 -18.15 7.81
C ARG A 68 85.79 -17.24 8.15
N LYS A 69 85.58 -16.21 8.96
CA LYS A 69 86.66 -15.31 9.43
C LYS A 69 87.70 -16.06 10.27
N ILE A 70 87.31 -17.09 11.02
CA ILE A 70 88.25 -17.96 11.75
C ILE A 70 89.07 -18.78 10.73
N ALA A 71 88.42 -19.41 9.75
CA ALA A 71 89.10 -20.19 8.71
C ALA A 71 90.13 -19.34 7.94
N GLU A 72 89.74 -18.14 7.48
CA GLU A 72 90.63 -17.21 6.76
C GLU A 72 91.83 -16.76 7.61
N ARG A 73 91.67 -16.62 8.93
CA ARG A 73 92.79 -16.28 9.84
C ARG A 73 93.80 -17.41 9.93
N ILE A 74 93.32 -18.66 10.03
CA ILE A 74 94.19 -19.84 10.10
C ILE A 74 94.89 -20.07 8.74
N GLU A 75 94.19 -19.84 7.62
CA GLU A 75 94.77 -19.92 6.28
C GLU A 75 95.91 -18.89 6.09
N LYS A 76 95.76 -17.68 6.65
CA LYS A 76 96.80 -16.63 6.69
C LYS A 76 97.97 -16.92 7.63
N GLY A 77 98.01 -18.09 8.27
CA GLY A 77 99.13 -18.55 9.09
C GLY A 77 99.00 -18.27 10.59
N MET A 78 97.83 -17.83 11.08
CA MET A 78 97.57 -17.70 12.51
C MET A 78 97.54 -19.09 13.18
N PRO A 79 98.22 -19.29 14.33
CA PRO A 79 98.18 -20.58 15.02
C PRO A 79 96.74 -20.92 15.48
N PRO A 80 96.33 -22.20 15.42
CA PRO A 80 95.00 -22.65 15.83
C PRO A 80 94.57 -22.23 17.24
N SER A 81 95.52 -22.11 18.18
CA SER A 81 95.27 -21.68 19.56
C SER A 81 94.69 -20.27 19.65
N ASP A 82 95.20 -19.38 18.82
CA ASP A 82 94.87 -17.95 18.89
C ASP A 82 93.62 -17.68 18.06
N ALA A 83 93.49 -18.34 16.90
CA ALA A 83 92.33 -18.19 16.03
C ALA A 83 91.03 -18.73 16.66
N LEU A 84 91.12 -19.78 17.49
CA LEU A 84 89.97 -20.42 18.14
C LEU A 84 89.78 -19.99 19.61
N SER A 85 90.54 -19.00 20.08
CA SER A 85 90.37 -18.42 21.43
C SER A 85 89.03 -17.70 21.60
N VAL A 86 88.46 -17.20 20.51
CA VAL A 86 87.16 -16.53 20.47
C VAL A 86 86.23 -17.34 19.57
N LEU A 87 85.46 -18.24 20.17
CA LEU A 87 84.38 -18.97 19.50
C LEU A 87 83.04 -18.23 19.68
N PRO A 88 82.14 -18.31 18.69
CA PRO A 88 80.77 -17.81 18.82
C PRO A 88 80.06 -18.41 20.05
N VAL A 89 79.19 -17.62 20.69
CA VAL A 89 78.49 -17.99 21.94
C VAL A 89 77.70 -19.30 21.80
N TYR A 90 77.19 -19.59 20.59
CA TYR A 90 76.36 -20.76 20.27
C TYR A 90 77.17 -22.01 19.88
N CYS A 91 78.50 -21.92 19.81
CA CYS A 91 79.37 -23.04 19.45
C CYS A 91 79.61 -23.97 20.64
N CYS A 92 79.45 -25.27 20.40
CA CYS A 92 79.80 -26.32 21.36
C CYS A 92 81.28 -26.66 21.32
N GLY A 93 81.94 -26.42 20.19
CA GLY A 93 83.36 -26.69 19.99
C GLY A 93 83.77 -26.57 18.54
N ALA A 94 85.08 -26.59 18.34
CA ALA A 94 85.70 -26.53 17.03
C ALA A 94 86.85 -27.53 16.94
N VAL A 95 87.04 -28.09 15.74
CA VAL A 95 88.07 -29.08 15.43
C VAL A 95 88.76 -28.68 14.14
N ILE A 96 90.08 -28.84 14.08
CA ILE A 96 90.84 -28.76 12.84
C ILE A 96 91.25 -30.18 12.46
N LEU A 97 90.88 -30.58 11.24
CA LEU A 97 91.22 -31.86 10.65
C LEU A 97 92.40 -31.68 9.69
N GLY A 98 93.40 -32.56 9.80
CA GLY A 98 94.54 -32.65 8.90
C GLY A 98 94.20 -33.35 7.57
N THR A 99 95.18 -33.48 6.68
CA THR A 99 95.04 -34.05 5.31
C THR A 99 94.53 -35.50 5.25
N GLY A 100 94.66 -36.25 6.35
CA GLY A 100 94.15 -37.63 6.49
C GLY A 100 92.86 -37.75 7.33
N GLY A 101 92.20 -36.64 7.66
CA GLY A 101 91.03 -36.64 8.55
C GLY A 101 91.36 -36.85 10.03
N GLN A 102 92.63 -36.83 10.41
CA GLN A 102 93.08 -36.87 11.80
C GLN A 102 92.84 -35.51 12.48
N VAL A 103 92.53 -35.53 13.77
CA VAL A 103 92.31 -34.30 14.55
C VAL A 103 93.66 -33.69 14.92
N GLU A 104 93.98 -32.53 14.35
CA GLU A 104 95.20 -31.77 14.68
C GLU A 104 95.00 -30.89 15.91
N TYR A 105 93.80 -30.32 16.05
CA TYR A 105 93.51 -29.38 17.14
C TYR A 105 92.02 -29.42 17.51
N ARG A 106 91.71 -29.26 18.79
CA ARG A 106 90.33 -29.26 19.32
C ARG A 106 90.18 -28.21 20.41
N VAL A 107 89.11 -27.42 20.32
CA VAL A 107 88.70 -26.46 21.34
C VAL A 107 87.26 -26.74 21.75
N ARG A 108 86.98 -26.63 23.05
CA ARG A 108 85.61 -26.68 23.58
C ARG A 108 85.01 -25.28 23.58
N GLY A 109 83.77 -25.17 23.12
CA GLY A 109 83.02 -23.92 23.13
C GLY A 109 82.23 -23.73 24.43
N SER A 110 81.53 -22.61 24.52
CA SER A 110 80.72 -22.23 25.68
C SER A 110 79.41 -23.00 25.82
N ALA A 111 78.90 -23.62 24.74
CA ALA A 111 77.53 -24.14 24.67
C ALA A 111 77.33 -25.64 25.03
N GLY A 112 78.20 -26.24 25.86
CA GLY A 112 77.99 -27.58 26.47
C GLY A 112 79.15 -28.58 26.32
N GLN A 113 79.04 -29.75 26.97
CA GLN A 113 80.03 -30.83 26.91
C GLN A 113 79.85 -31.67 25.63
N CYS A 114 80.62 -31.38 24.58
CA CYS A 114 80.67 -32.19 23.37
C CYS A 114 81.83 -33.21 23.40
N ALA A 115 81.81 -34.14 24.36
CA ALA A 115 82.88 -35.14 24.52
C ALA A 115 82.91 -36.17 23.37
N ASP A 116 81.73 -36.53 22.83
CA ASP A 116 81.54 -37.56 21.80
C ASP A 116 80.92 -36.98 20.50
N LEU A 117 81.56 -35.98 19.92
CA LEU A 117 81.22 -35.53 18.57
C LEU A 117 81.81 -36.52 17.54
N PRO A 118 81.04 -37.00 16.55
CA PRO A 118 81.59 -37.84 15.50
C PRO A 118 82.58 -37.02 14.64
N LEU A 119 83.84 -37.43 14.65
CA LEU A 119 84.98 -36.71 14.05
C LEU A 119 85.18 -37.06 12.56
N SER A 120 84.15 -37.56 11.89
CA SER A 120 84.29 -37.96 10.50
C SER A 120 84.12 -36.73 9.61
N PRO A 121 85.11 -36.34 8.80
CA PRO A 121 84.89 -35.35 7.74
C PRO A 121 83.74 -35.84 6.83
N PRO A 122 82.94 -34.93 6.26
CA PRO A 122 81.89 -35.34 5.32
C PRO A 122 82.50 -36.20 4.22
N LYS A 123 82.03 -37.45 4.11
CA LYS A 123 82.38 -38.32 2.98
C LYS A 123 81.67 -37.79 1.73
N SER A 124 82.33 -36.98 0.92
CA SER A 124 82.14 -37.07 -0.54
C SER A 124 83.18 -36.26 -1.31
N GLU A 125 83.74 -36.92 -2.32
CA GLU A 125 84.04 -36.34 -3.63
C GLU A 125 83.00 -35.27 -4.01
N GLN A 126 83.31 -33.97 -3.86
CA GLN A 126 82.71 -32.87 -4.64
C GLN A 126 83.28 -31.50 -4.20
N LYS A 127 84.09 -30.94 -5.10
CA LYS A 127 84.51 -29.54 -5.42
C LYS A 127 84.04 -28.28 -4.65
N THR A 128 83.41 -28.31 -3.48
CA THR A 128 83.03 -27.08 -2.75
C THR A 128 83.66 -26.97 -1.36
N THR A 129 84.25 -25.81 -1.11
CA THR A 129 85.13 -25.40 0.00
C THR A 129 84.39 -25.23 1.34
N THR A 130 83.07 -25.45 1.38
CA THR A 130 82.24 -25.24 2.58
C THR A 130 81.04 -26.20 2.62
N THR A 131 80.76 -26.81 3.79
CA THR A 131 79.61 -27.73 3.96
C THR A 131 78.89 -27.51 5.28
N ILE A 132 77.55 -27.39 5.21
CA ILE A 132 76.64 -27.39 6.36
C ILE A 132 75.92 -28.75 6.46
N ALA A 133 76.04 -29.41 7.62
CA ALA A 133 75.41 -30.71 7.88
C ALA A 133 74.78 -30.76 9.28
N GLU A 134 73.70 -31.53 9.44
CA GLU A 134 73.04 -31.76 10.72
C GLU A 134 73.40 -33.16 11.25
N ILE A 135 74.00 -33.20 12.44
CA ILE A 135 74.46 -34.43 13.08
C ILE A 135 73.75 -34.60 14.43
N SER A 136 73.41 -35.86 14.73
CA SER A 136 72.89 -36.26 16.03
C SER A 136 74.00 -36.98 16.77
N SER A 137 74.32 -36.53 17.99
CA SER A 137 75.15 -37.31 18.90
C SER A 137 74.34 -38.45 19.54
N ALA A 138 75.02 -39.42 20.15
CA ALA A 138 74.44 -40.54 20.90
C ALA A 138 73.51 -40.07 22.04
N GLU A 139 73.69 -38.85 22.54
CA GLU A 139 72.88 -38.23 23.60
C GLU A 139 71.65 -37.45 23.10
N LYS A 140 71.18 -37.67 21.86
CA LYS A 140 70.06 -36.91 21.23
C LYS A 140 70.29 -35.40 21.03
N LEU A 141 71.53 -34.92 21.18
CA LEU A 141 71.89 -33.53 20.87
C LEU A 141 71.87 -33.31 19.36
N ARG A 142 71.12 -32.28 18.91
CA ARG A 142 71.09 -31.82 17.52
C ARG A 142 72.15 -30.75 17.31
N VAL A 143 73.10 -31.04 16.43
CA VAL A 143 74.27 -30.20 16.20
C VAL A 143 74.37 -29.89 14.70
N LEU A 144 74.47 -28.60 14.37
CA LEU A 144 74.87 -28.13 13.06
C LEU A 144 76.40 -28.12 12.96
N GLN A 145 76.91 -28.72 11.91
CA GLN A 145 78.32 -28.72 11.55
C GLN A 145 78.53 -27.72 10.42
N PHE A 146 79.45 -26.79 10.62
CA PHE A 146 79.97 -25.89 9.58
C PHE A 146 81.41 -26.28 9.27
N SER A 147 81.69 -26.67 8.03
CA SER A 147 83.01 -27.12 7.59
C SER A 147 83.57 -26.13 6.59
N PHE A 148 84.81 -25.68 6.76
CA PHE A 148 85.52 -24.77 5.86
C PHE A 148 86.92 -25.30 5.56
N GLU A 149 87.37 -25.22 4.31
CA GLU A 149 88.77 -25.50 3.97
C GLU A 149 89.69 -24.36 4.43
N VAL A 150 90.86 -24.71 4.95
CA VAL A 150 91.83 -23.77 5.57
C VAL A 150 93.19 -23.81 4.84
N GLY A 151 93.22 -24.42 3.65
CA GLY A 151 94.41 -24.60 2.84
C GLY A 151 95.27 -25.81 3.26
N GLY A 152 96.02 -26.35 2.29
CA GLY A 152 96.90 -27.51 2.51
C GLY A 152 96.16 -28.81 2.84
N GLY A 153 94.90 -28.95 2.42
CA GLY A 153 94.04 -30.11 2.70
C GLY A 153 93.55 -30.20 4.15
N ARG A 154 93.70 -29.13 4.94
CA ARG A 154 93.15 -29.03 6.30
C ARG A 154 91.74 -28.43 6.29
N CYS A 155 90.89 -28.86 7.22
CA CYS A 155 89.51 -28.40 7.32
C CYS A 155 89.19 -27.97 8.75
N LEU A 156 88.63 -26.76 8.90
CA LEU A 156 88.04 -26.29 10.14
C LEU A 156 86.59 -26.77 10.20
N VAL A 157 86.23 -27.42 11.30
CA VAL A 157 84.88 -27.90 11.58
C VAL A 157 84.39 -27.27 12.87
N VAL A 158 83.31 -26.50 12.80
CA VAL A 158 82.65 -25.86 13.95
C VAL A 158 81.30 -26.50 14.19
N PHE A 159 81.04 -26.82 15.46
CA PHE A 159 79.82 -27.48 15.91
C PHE A 159 78.95 -26.50 16.70
N VAL A 160 77.69 -26.36 16.30
CA VAL A 160 76.72 -25.41 16.87
C VAL A 160 75.49 -26.17 17.34
N ARG A 161 75.04 -25.93 18.57
CA ARG A 161 73.83 -26.58 19.09
C ARG A 161 72.60 -25.94 18.46
N SER A 162 71.80 -26.73 17.73
CA SER A 162 70.56 -26.22 17.12
C SER A 162 69.61 -25.66 18.18
N ASP A 163 69.51 -26.30 19.35
CA ASP A 163 68.62 -25.86 20.42
C ASP A 163 69.01 -24.47 20.98
N SER A 164 70.30 -24.22 21.22
CA SER A 164 70.77 -22.91 21.69
C SER A 164 70.61 -21.80 20.66
N LEU A 165 70.73 -22.15 19.37
CA LEU A 165 70.56 -21.20 18.28
C LEU A 165 69.08 -20.76 18.16
N LEU A 166 68.14 -21.64 18.52
CA LEU A 166 66.72 -21.51 18.20
C LEU A 166 65.80 -21.26 19.42
N GLU A 167 66.30 -21.44 20.64
CA GLU A 167 65.54 -21.26 21.89
C GLU A 167 64.77 -19.93 22.00
N PRO A 168 65.34 -18.74 21.70
CA PRO A 168 64.59 -17.48 21.79
C PRO A 168 63.64 -17.24 20.61
N ILE A 169 63.78 -18.00 19.51
CA ILE A 169 62.97 -17.84 18.30
C ILE A 169 61.70 -18.69 18.36
N THR A 170 61.73 -19.80 19.11
CA THR A 170 60.65 -20.79 19.21
C THR A 170 59.70 -20.55 20.40
N VAL A 171 59.74 -19.37 21.02
CA VAL A 171 58.86 -19.00 22.12
C VAL A 171 57.55 -18.42 21.58
N SER A 172 56.46 -19.19 21.66
CA SER A 172 55.11 -18.64 21.57
C SER A 172 54.83 -17.76 22.79
N PHE A 173 54.30 -16.55 22.59
CA PHE A 173 53.95 -15.66 23.69
C PHE A 173 52.78 -16.25 24.51
N PRO A 174 52.73 -16.03 25.84
CA PRO A 174 51.59 -16.46 26.65
C PRO A 174 50.29 -15.82 26.13
N GLY A 175 49.32 -16.64 25.73
CA GLY A 175 48.04 -16.19 25.14
C GLY A 175 48.00 -16.22 23.60
N ASP A 176 49.13 -16.46 22.94
CA ASP A 176 49.18 -16.70 21.50
C ASP A 176 48.75 -18.14 21.19
N GLN A 177 47.65 -18.29 20.44
CA GLN A 177 47.16 -19.59 19.97
C GLN A 177 48.02 -20.14 18.81
N THR A 178 48.98 -19.33 18.33
CA THR A 178 49.93 -19.69 17.29
C THR A 178 51.04 -20.57 17.87
N GLN A 179 51.16 -21.77 17.34
CA GLN A 179 52.28 -22.65 17.60
C GLN A 179 53.31 -22.49 16.49
N VAL A 180 54.58 -22.39 16.88
CA VAL A 180 55.70 -22.24 15.96
C VAL A 180 56.65 -23.42 16.07
N ALA A 181 57.16 -23.86 14.92
CA ALA A 181 58.07 -24.99 14.81
C ALA A 181 59.03 -24.80 13.64
N ILE A 182 60.21 -25.40 13.73
CA ILE A 182 61.16 -25.50 12.61
C ILE A 182 61.24 -26.97 12.21
N VAL A 183 61.05 -27.25 10.92
CA VAL A 183 61.06 -28.61 10.37
C VAL A 183 62.30 -28.77 9.50
N SER A 184 63.12 -29.77 9.80
CA SER A 184 64.30 -30.12 9.00
C SER A 184 63.95 -31.16 7.92
N ASN A 185 64.53 -31.01 6.73
CA ASN A 185 64.39 -31.95 5.61
C ASN A 185 65.01 -33.34 5.90
N LEU A 186 66.00 -33.42 6.79
CA LEU A 186 66.75 -34.63 7.11
C LEU A 186 66.32 -35.26 8.43
N ARG A 187 66.08 -34.44 9.47
CA ARG A 187 65.91 -34.95 10.85
C ARG A 187 64.90 -34.15 11.67
N GLY A 188 63.62 -34.41 11.41
CA GLY A 188 62.52 -34.17 12.35
C GLY A 188 62.24 -32.70 12.70
N VAL A 189 61.32 -32.52 13.65
CA VAL A 189 60.80 -31.21 14.08
C VAL A 189 61.61 -30.67 15.26
N ILE A 190 62.05 -29.43 15.17
CA ILE A 190 62.60 -28.59 16.24
C ILE A 190 61.50 -27.64 16.73
N ALA A 191 60.88 -27.95 17.86
CA ALA A 191 59.86 -27.11 18.48
C ALA A 191 59.74 -27.43 19.97
N ARG A 192 59.28 -26.46 20.77
CA ARG A 192 58.92 -26.71 22.18
C ARG A 192 57.71 -27.65 22.30
N VAL A 193 56.76 -27.52 21.38
CA VAL A 193 55.63 -28.43 21.19
C VAL A 193 55.67 -28.89 19.74
N PRO A 194 55.89 -30.19 19.46
CA PRO A 194 55.97 -30.67 18.09
C PRO A 194 54.60 -30.61 17.40
N PRO A 195 54.52 -30.15 16.13
CA PRO A 195 53.31 -30.24 15.32
C PRO A 195 52.92 -31.70 15.09
N PRO A 196 51.62 -31.97 14.87
CA PRO A 196 51.16 -33.24 14.35
C PRO A 196 51.90 -33.66 13.07
N GLU A 197 52.19 -34.95 12.94
CA GLU A 197 53.00 -35.49 11.83
C GLU A 197 52.44 -35.16 10.44
N PHE A 198 51.12 -35.13 10.28
CA PHE A 198 50.47 -34.78 9.02
C PHE A 198 50.75 -33.32 8.58
N ILE A 199 50.90 -32.39 9.53
CA ILE A 199 51.27 -30.99 9.24
C ILE A 199 52.71 -30.95 8.72
N VAL A 200 53.61 -31.65 9.41
CA VAL A 200 55.04 -31.75 9.05
C VAL A 200 55.19 -32.27 7.62
N GLN A 201 54.51 -33.37 7.27
CA GLN A 201 54.56 -33.95 5.94
C GLN A 201 53.98 -33.03 4.87
N SER A 202 52.86 -32.36 5.18
CA SER A 202 52.22 -31.43 4.25
C SER A 202 53.10 -30.22 3.95
N VAL A 203 53.75 -29.65 4.96
CA VAL A 203 54.69 -28.52 4.79
C VAL A 203 55.94 -28.95 4.02
N LEU A 204 56.54 -30.10 4.34
CA LEU A 204 57.69 -30.61 3.60
C LEU A 204 57.34 -30.86 2.13
N ASN A 205 56.16 -31.41 1.86
CA ASN A 205 55.69 -31.58 0.48
C ASN A 205 55.44 -30.25 -0.22
N ALA A 206 54.82 -29.28 0.45
CA ALA A 206 54.57 -27.94 -0.10
C ALA A 206 55.89 -27.21 -0.45
N SER A 207 56.84 -27.20 0.48
CA SER A 207 58.17 -26.58 0.29
C SER A 207 58.99 -27.23 -0.83
N ARG A 208 58.80 -28.54 -1.09
CA ARG A 208 59.49 -29.25 -2.19
C ARG A 208 58.82 -29.05 -3.55
N ARG A 209 57.49 -28.97 -3.61
CA ARG A 209 56.73 -28.83 -4.85
C ARG A 209 56.98 -27.50 -5.55
N SER A 210 57.20 -26.44 -4.78
CA SER A 210 57.42 -25.10 -5.32
C SER A 210 58.82 -24.60 -4.95
N ARG A 211 59.86 -25.07 -5.66
CA ARG A 211 61.25 -24.58 -5.46
C ARG A 211 61.38 -23.05 -5.55
N ALA A 212 60.42 -22.37 -6.18
CA ALA A 212 60.36 -20.91 -6.31
C ALA A 212 59.55 -20.20 -5.19
N SER A 213 58.59 -20.86 -4.53
CA SER A 213 57.84 -20.27 -3.42
C SER A 213 58.48 -20.68 -2.10
N LEU A 214 59.28 -19.77 -1.55
CA LEU A 214 59.89 -19.93 -0.23
C LEU A 214 58.87 -19.85 0.90
N ALA A 215 57.64 -19.43 0.60
CA ALA A 215 56.59 -19.21 1.58
C ALA A 215 55.22 -19.58 1.01
N GLY A 216 54.30 -19.86 1.93
CA GLY A 216 52.90 -20.01 1.61
C GLY A 216 52.11 -20.42 2.84
N TRP A 217 50.79 -20.41 2.69
CA TRP A 217 49.89 -20.92 3.71
C TRP A 217 48.81 -21.78 3.04
N PHE A 218 48.26 -22.71 3.81
CA PHE A 218 47.18 -23.58 3.35
C PHE A 218 46.36 -24.11 4.53
N HIS A 219 45.13 -24.48 4.22
CA HIS A 219 44.21 -25.09 5.16
C HIS A 219 44.39 -26.61 5.15
N LEU A 220 44.52 -27.23 6.33
CA LEU A 220 44.58 -28.67 6.52
C LEU A 220 43.43 -29.15 7.38
N ARG A 221 42.89 -30.33 7.04
CA ARG A 221 41.93 -31.04 7.89
C ARG A 221 42.57 -32.33 8.38
N SER A 222 42.59 -32.51 9.69
CA SER A 222 43.01 -33.75 10.35
C SER A 222 42.01 -34.89 10.06
N LEU A 223 42.47 -36.13 10.16
CA LEU A 223 41.62 -37.33 10.09
C LEU A 223 40.55 -37.35 11.19
N SER A 224 40.81 -36.72 12.33
CA SER A 224 39.85 -36.51 13.42
C SER A 224 38.82 -35.41 13.15
N GLY A 225 38.88 -34.75 11.99
CA GLY A 225 37.95 -33.68 11.59
C GLY A 225 38.34 -32.28 12.07
N GLU A 226 39.51 -32.12 12.68
CA GLU A 226 40.01 -30.82 13.15
C GLU A 226 40.59 -30.00 12.00
N ASP A 227 40.17 -28.74 11.89
CA ASP A 227 40.67 -27.81 10.88
C ASP A 227 41.87 -27.02 11.44
N PHE A 228 42.94 -26.91 10.65
CA PHE A 228 44.18 -26.20 10.97
C PHE A 228 44.53 -25.25 9.83
N ILE A 229 44.96 -24.03 10.18
CA ILE A 229 45.66 -23.16 9.24
C ILE A 229 47.14 -23.29 9.51
N VAL A 230 47.90 -23.50 8.44
CA VAL A 230 49.34 -23.69 8.49
C VAL A 230 49.99 -22.74 7.50
N ALA A 231 50.92 -21.92 7.99
CA ALA A 231 51.81 -21.14 7.18
C ALA A 231 53.24 -21.64 7.34
N TYR A 232 54.01 -21.52 6.27
CA TYR A 232 55.40 -21.92 6.26
C TYR A 232 56.27 -20.91 5.53
N ARG A 233 57.53 -20.81 5.96
CA ARG A 233 58.60 -20.08 5.30
C ARG A 233 59.89 -20.88 5.38
N VAL A 234 60.54 -21.10 4.26
CA VAL A 234 61.86 -21.74 4.18
C VAL A 234 62.95 -20.73 4.51
N SER A 235 63.98 -21.17 5.25
CA SER A 235 65.23 -20.44 5.41
C SER A 235 65.85 -20.12 4.04
N SER A 236 65.95 -18.83 3.70
CA SER A 236 66.50 -18.40 2.42
C SER A 236 67.99 -18.69 2.34
N PHE A 237 68.69 -18.55 3.47
CA PHE A 237 70.12 -18.83 3.59
C PHE A 237 70.43 -20.32 3.34
N LEU A 238 69.75 -21.23 4.05
CA LEU A 238 69.97 -22.67 3.87
C LEU A 238 69.52 -23.14 2.48
N ARG A 239 68.43 -22.61 1.94
CA ARG A 239 67.97 -22.96 0.58
C ARG A 239 68.99 -22.53 -0.47
N GLN A 240 69.58 -21.34 -0.33
CA GLN A 240 70.65 -20.87 -1.23
C GLN A 240 71.87 -21.79 -1.16
N LYS A 241 72.31 -22.14 0.06
CA LYS A 241 73.44 -23.05 0.28
C LYS A 241 73.17 -24.47 -0.20
N LEU A 242 71.96 -24.98 -0.03
CA LEU A 242 71.52 -26.27 -0.57
C LEU A 242 71.59 -26.29 -2.10
N THR A 243 71.13 -25.21 -2.75
CA THR A 243 71.15 -25.09 -4.23
C THR A 243 72.58 -25.03 -4.76
N ALA A 244 73.51 -24.44 -4.00
CA ALA A 244 74.93 -24.41 -4.29
C ALA A 244 75.68 -25.72 -3.95
N ALA A 245 74.98 -26.75 -3.46
CA ALA A 245 75.57 -27.98 -2.92
C ALA A 245 76.56 -27.74 -1.75
N GLU A 246 76.37 -26.65 -1.01
CA GLU A 246 77.14 -26.27 0.20
C GLU A 246 76.39 -26.58 1.50
N SER A 247 75.13 -26.99 1.43
CA SER A 247 74.35 -27.46 2.58
C SER A 247 73.64 -28.77 2.22
N THR A 248 73.55 -29.69 3.17
CA THR A 248 72.66 -30.86 3.09
C THR A 248 71.34 -30.65 3.83
N VAL A 249 71.30 -29.58 4.64
CA VAL A 249 70.21 -29.25 5.56
C VAL A 249 69.36 -28.13 4.98
N ASP A 250 68.07 -28.24 5.18
CA ASP A 250 67.07 -27.27 4.76
C ASP A 250 65.99 -27.18 5.83
N TRP A 251 65.83 -25.98 6.39
CA TRP A 251 64.90 -25.72 7.48
C TRP A 251 63.69 -24.94 7.00
N VAL A 252 62.52 -25.41 7.42
CA VAL A 252 61.23 -24.79 7.14
C VAL A 252 60.62 -24.32 8.46
N CYS A 253 60.49 -23.01 8.60
CA CYS A 253 59.78 -22.36 9.69
C CYS A 253 58.28 -22.52 9.46
N VAL A 254 57.55 -22.99 10.47
CA VAL A 254 56.12 -23.30 10.40
C VAL A 254 55.41 -22.58 11.53
N ALA A 255 54.33 -21.88 11.19
CA ALA A 255 53.38 -21.33 12.14
C ALA A 255 52.02 -21.97 11.88
N TYR A 256 51.38 -22.52 12.90
CA TYR A 256 50.09 -23.18 12.75
C TYR A 256 49.17 -22.90 13.93
N MET A 257 47.86 -22.96 13.68
CA MET A 257 46.85 -22.85 14.71
C MET A 257 45.66 -23.77 14.43
N GLY A 258 45.05 -24.30 15.50
CA GLY A 258 43.81 -25.07 15.40
C GLY A 258 42.61 -24.14 15.31
N MET A 259 41.76 -24.33 14.31
CA MET A 259 40.61 -23.47 14.05
C MET A 259 39.50 -23.62 15.12
N GLN A 260 39.55 -24.69 15.91
CA GLN A 260 38.61 -24.97 17.00
C GLN A 260 38.65 -23.95 18.13
N SER A 261 39.75 -23.21 18.32
CA SER A 261 39.82 -22.17 19.35
C SER A 261 39.24 -20.83 18.89
N VAL A 262 39.11 -20.60 17.57
CA VAL A 262 38.69 -19.32 16.98
C VAL A 262 37.24 -19.36 16.49
N VAL A 263 36.80 -20.47 15.88
CA VAL A 263 35.46 -20.61 15.28
C VAL A 263 34.28 -20.67 16.27
N PRO A 264 34.36 -21.22 17.49
CA PRO A 264 33.18 -21.33 18.36
C PRO A 264 32.66 -19.97 18.84
N ALA A 265 33.57 -19.02 19.12
CA ALA A 265 33.20 -17.66 19.51
C ALA A 265 32.46 -16.94 18.37
N PHE A 266 32.91 -17.15 17.13
CA PHE A 266 32.33 -16.50 15.97
C PHE A 266 31.00 -17.13 15.52
N SER A 267 30.95 -18.46 15.45
CA SER A 267 29.75 -19.20 15.03
C SER A 267 28.60 -19.08 16.03
N SER A 268 28.88 -19.04 17.34
CA SER A 268 27.85 -18.81 18.36
C SER A 268 27.25 -17.40 18.30
N ALA A 269 28.06 -16.38 17.99
CA ALA A 269 27.56 -15.02 17.76
C ALA A 269 26.68 -14.94 16.51
N LEU A 270 27.12 -15.53 15.40
CA LEU A 270 26.35 -15.57 14.15
C LEU A 270 25.02 -16.33 14.31
N TRP A 271 24.99 -17.44 15.03
CA TRP A 271 23.75 -18.18 15.29
C TRP A 271 22.76 -17.36 16.14
N ARG A 272 23.25 -16.63 17.16
CA ARG A 272 22.44 -15.71 17.95
C ARG A 272 21.85 -14.60 17.08
N ILE A 273 22.66 -13.95 16.24
CA ILE A 273 22.20 -12.92 15.30
C ILE A 273 21.16 -13.50 14.33
N GLY A 274 21.40 -14.72 13.82
CA GLY A 274 20.45 -15.42 12.96
C GLY A 274 19.11 -15.69 13.63
N ILE A 275 19.10 -16.20 14.86
CA ILE A 275 17.87 -16.40 15.65
C ILE A 275 17.17 -15.06 15.88
N PHE A 276 17.90 -14.00 16.25
CA PHE A 276 17.32 -12.67 16.44
C PHE A 276 16.70 -12.13 15.15
N ALA A 277 17.36 -12.31 14.01
CA ALA A 277 16.84 -11.89 12.71
C ALA A 277 15.57 -12.65 12.32
N ILE A 278 15.53 -13.97 12.52
CA ILE A 278 14.33 -14.79 12.29
C ILE A 278 13.21 -14.37 13.25
N GLY A 279 13.51 -14.18 14.53
CA GLY A 279 12.55 -13.71 15.53
C GLY A 279 11.95 -12.35 15.15
N LEU A 280 12.79 -11.40 14.70
CA LEU A 280 12.35 -10.10 14.22
C LEU A 280 11.49 -10.21 12.95
N ALA A 281 11.86 -11.07 12.00
CA ALA A 281 11.09 -11.32 10.79
C ALA A 281 9.72 -11.93 11.11
N CYS A 282 9.66 -12.90 12.05
CA CYS A 282 8.41 -13.48 12.53
C CYS A 282 7.55 -12.45 13.26
N LEU A 283 8.15 -11.58 14.08
CA LEU A 283 7.46 -10.50 14.79
C LEU A 283 6.83 -9.51 13.80
N LEU A 284 7.62 -9.01 12.84
CA LEU A 284 7.13 -8.09 11.79
C LEU A 284 6.07 -8.76 10.92
N GLY A 285 6.25 -10.04 10.59
CA GLY A 285 5.28 -10.84 9.87
C GLY A 285 3.96 -11.01 10.63
N GLY A 286 4.04 -11.30 11.93
CA GLY A 286 2.88 -11.37 12.81
C GLY A 286 2.14 -10.04 12.91
N LEU A 287 2.87 -8.94 13.11
CA LEU A 287 2.33 -7.58 13.10
C LEU A 287 1.61 -7.26 11.77
N ALA A 288 2.22 -7.60 10.64
CA ALA A 288 1.60 -7.40 9.32
C ALA A 288 0.30 -8.21 9.15
N LEU A 289 0.24 -9.44 9.68
CA LEU A 289 -0.97 -10.26 9.65
C LEU A 289 -2.10 -9.70 10.52
N VAL A 290 -1.76 -9.20 11.71
CA VAL A 290 -2.72 -8.55 12.62
C VAL A 290 -3.24 -7.25 11.99
N PHE A 291 -2.35 -6.41 11.46
CA PHE A 291 -2.69 -5.14 10.84
C PHE A 291 -3.53 -5.33 9.57
N SER A 292 -3.17 -6.30 8.72
CA SER A 292 -3.98 -6.65 7.55
C SER A 292 -5.33 -7.26 7.92
N GLY A 293 -5.43 -7.95 9.06
CA GLY A 293 -6.66 -8.57 9.53
C GLY A 293 -7.69 -7.60 10.08
N THR A 294 -7.25 -6.46 10.63
CA THR A 294 -8.09 -5.42 11.24
C THR A 294 -8.42 -4.34 10.23
N PHE A 295 -7.41 -3.66 9.68
CA PHE A 295 -7.59 -2.52 8.79
C PHE A 295 -8.35 -2.87 7.50
N LEU A 296 -7.95 -3.95 6.84
CA LEU A 296 -8.54 -4.33 5.55
C LEU A 296 -9.99 -4.83 5.71
N LYS A 297 -10.30 -5.51 6.82
CA LYS A 297 -11.67 -5.96 7.11
C LYS A 297 -12.60 -4.77 7.35
N SER A 298 -12.15 -3.76 8.11
CA SER A 298 -12.95 -2.57 8.36
C SER A 298 -13.23 -1.80 7.06
N LEU A 299 -12.24 -1.70 6.17
CA LEU A 299 -12.42 -1.07 4.86
C LEU A 299 -13.40 -1.84 3.96
N GLU A 300 -13.32 -3.17 3.95
CA GLU A 300 -14.22 -4.04 3.19
C GLU A 300 -15.65 -4.01 3.74
N ALA A 301 -15.80 -3.94 5.06
CA ALA A 301 -17.09 -3.73 5.73
C ALA A 301 -17.71 -2.37 5.39
N LEU A 302 -16.90 -1.29 5.38
CA LEU A 302 -17.37 0.04 4.99
C LEU A 302 -17.78 0.05 3.51
N HIS A 303 -16.95 -0.49 2.63
CA HIS A 303 -17.22 -0.54 1.19
C HIS A 303 -18.51 -1.30 0.87
N SER A 304 -18.68 -2.50 1.45
CA SER A 304 -19.87 -3.32 1.23
C SER A 304 -21.14 -2.68 1.81
N SER A 305 -21.02 -1.87 2.88
CA SER A 305 -22.16 -1.14 3.43
C SER A 305 -22.60 0.01 2.53
N VAL A 306 -21.65 0.79 2.01
CA VAL A 306 -21.94 1.86 1.04
C VAL A 306 -22.53 1.29 -0.24
N GLU A 307 -22.03 0.15 -0.73
CA GLU A 307 -22.56 -0.51 -1.93
C GLU A 307 -24.01 -0.99 -1.75
N GLN A 308 -24.36 -1.56 -0.59
CA GLN A 308 -25.74 -1.99 -0.32
C GLN A 308 -26.71 -0.82 -0.23
N ILE A 309 -26.27 0.31 0.34
CA ILE A 309 -27.08 1.53 0.41
C ILE A 309 -27.29 2.11 -1.00
N ALA A 310 -26.24 2.13 -1.84
CA ALA A 310 -26.35 2.56 -3.23
C ALA A 310 -27.33 1.70 -4.06
N ARG A 311 -27.55 0.44 -3.65
CA ARG A 311 -28.55 -0.46 -4.25
C ARG A 311 -29.97 -0.27 -3.69
N GLY A 312 -30.19 0.71 -2.83
CA GLY A 312 -31.51 1.08 -2.31
C GLY A 312 -31.83 0.54 -0.91
N ASN A 313 -30.89 -0.11 -0.23
CA ASN A 313 -31.09 -0.57 1.15
C ASN A 313 -30.74 0.53 2.17
N TRP A 314 -31.67 1.46 2.41
CA TRP A 314 -31.48 2.63 3.28
C TRP A 314 -31.65 2.37 4.78
N GLU A 315 -31.91 1.13 5.19
CA GLU A 315 -32.01 0.72 6.60
C GLU A 315 -30.69 0.14 7.14
N GLN A 316 -29.65 0.09 6.31
CA GLN A 316 -28.36 -0.45 6.70
C GLN A 316 -27.56 0.53 7.56
N GLU A 317 -27.26 0.14 8.79
CA GLU A 317 -26.36 0.88 9.68
C GLU A 317 -24.90 0.49 9.45
N ILE A 318 -24.02 1.49 9.37
CA ILE A 318 -22.57 1.29 9.36
C ILE A 318 -22.09 1.24 10.82
N ARG A 319 -21.79 0.03 11.32
CA ARG A 319 -21.19 -0.16 12.66
C ARG A 319 -19.75 -0.63 12.53
N ILE A 320 -18.82 0.32 12.59
CA ILE A 320 -17.37 0.07 12.60
C ILE A 320 -16.82 0.73 13.85
N GLN A 321 -16.21 -0.06 14.74
CA GLN A 321 -15.58 0.40 15.97
C GLN A 321 -14.11 -0.04 15.94
N THR A 322 -13.21 0.88 15.65
CA THR A 322 -11.76 0.65 15.52
C THR A 322 -10.94 1.57 16.41
N GLY A 323 -11.51 2.66 16.91
CA GLY A 323 -10.87 3.65 17.78
C GLY A 323 -9.81 4.50 17.07
N ASP A 324 -9.84 4.54 15.74
CA ASP A 324 -8.86 5.20 14.87
C ASP A 324 -9.56 6.03 13.77
N GLU A 325 -8.80 6.58 12.83
CA GLU A 325 -9.32 7.42 11.74
C GLU A 325 -10.28 6.67 10.81
N VAL A 326 -10.28 5.33 10.82
CA VAL A 326 -11.24 4.52 10.06
C VAL A 326 -12.63 4.59 10.72
N GLU A 327 -12.70 4.68 12.04
CA GLU A 327 -13.96 4.90 12.77
C GLU A 327 -14.49 6.30 12.50
N ASP A 328 -13.64 7.33 12.55
CA ASP A 328 -14.04 8.71 12.22
C ASP A 328 -14.63 8.80 10.80
N LEU A 329 -14.02 8.11 9.84
CA LEU A 329 -14.53 8.02 8.47
C LEU A 329 -15.89 7.31 8.41
N ALA A 330 -16.07 6.21 9.16
CA ALA A 330 -17.33 5.49 9.22
C ALA A 330 -18.45 6.34 9.86
N VAL A 331 -18.13 7.14 10.87
CA VAL A 331 -19.04 8.11 11.49
C VAL A 331 -19.44 9.20 10.48
N ALA A 332 -18.47 9.82 9.80
CA ALA A 332 -18.75 10.85 8.78
C ALA A 332 -19.63 10.32 7.64
N PHE A 333 -19.39 9.09 7.17
CA PHE A 333 -20.26 8.44 6.18
C PHE A 333 -21.67 8.21 6.73
N SER A 334 -21.81 7.80 7.98
CA SER A 334 -23.11 7.59 8.63
C SER A 334 -23.91 8.88 8.78
N GLU A 335 -23.24 9.99 9.10
CA GLU A 335 -23.85 11.32 9.18
C GLU A 335 -24.39 11.77 7.80
N MET A 336 -23.55 11.66 6.76
CA MET A 336 -23.96 11.96 5.38
C MET A 336 -25.15 11.10 4.94
N LEU A 337 -25.16 9.80 5.25
CA LEU A 337 -26.25 8.90 4.92
C LEU A 337 -27.56 9.27 5.64
N THR A 338 -27.45 9.70 6.89
CA THR A 338 -28.60 10.20 7.67
C THR A 338 -29.17 11.47 7.04
N GLU A 339 -28.29 12.37 6.57
CA GLU A 339 -28.70 13.60 5.89
C GLU A 339 -29.38 13.31 4.54
N ILE A 340 -28.82 12.39 3.75
CA ILE A 340 -29.43 11.93 2.49
C ILE A 340 -30.83 11.34 2.72
N LYS A 341 -31.00 10.50 3.75
CA LYS A 341 -32.30 9.91 4.11
C LYS A 341 -33.32 11.00 4.46
N ARG A 342 -32.93 11.98 5.28
CA ARG A 342 -33.78 13.13 5.61
C ARG A 342 -34.18 13.94 4.39
N PHE A 343 -33.24 14.22 3.48
CA PHE A 343 -33.54 14.94 2.25
C PHE A 343 -34.55 14.19 1.37
N ARG A 344 -34.39 12.87 1.23
CA ARG A 344 -35.33 12.05 0.48
C ARG A 344 -36.73 12.08 1.12
N ASP A 345 -36.83 11.85 2.42
CA ASP A 345 -38.12 11.80 3.13
C ASP A 345 -38.83 13.17 3.05
N ALA A 346 -38.09 14.28 3.13
CA ALA A 346 -38.63 15.62 2.93
C ALA A 346 -39.12 15.84 1.49
N LEU A 347 -38.41 15.29 0.49
CA LEU A 347 -38.81 15.36 -0.92
C LEU A 347 -40.10 14.58 -1.17
N GLU A 348 -40.21 13.37 -0.61
CA GLU A 348 -41.42 12.55 -0.68
C GLU A 348 -42.62 13.28 -0.06
N GLU A 349 -42.43 13.95 1.09
CA GLU A 349 -43.48 14.76 1.71
C GLU A 349 -43.89 15.97 0.84
N GLN A 350 -42.94 16.60 0.15
CA GLN A 350 -43.24 17.69 -0.80
C GLN A 350 -44.03 17.19 -2.01
N ILE A 351 -43.65 16.05 -2.59
CA ILE A 351 -44.37 15.43 -3.71
C ILE A 351 -45.81 15.13 -3.28
N ALA A 352 -46.01 14.52 -2.11
CA ALA A 352 -47.34 14.22 -1.58
C ALA A 352 -48.21 15.49 -1.41
N ARG A 353 -47.61 16.61 -0.96
CA ARG A 353 -48.28 17.91 -0.85
C ARG A 353 -48.63 18.53 -2.21
N VAL A 354 -47.79 18.37 -3.23
CA VAL A 354 -48.08 18.88 -4.58
C VAL A 354 -49.21 18.07 -5.21
N GLU A 355 -49.18 16.74 -5.09
CA GLU A 355 -50.24 15.89 -5.62
C GLU A 355 -51.61 16.15 -4.97
N SER A 356 -51.65 16.40 -3.66
CA SER A 356 -52.90 16.72 -2.99
C SER A 356 -53.50 18.05 -3.48
N LYS A 357 -52.67 19.07 -3.68
CA LYS A 357 -53.09 20.35 -4.27
C LYS A 357 -53.54 20.21 -5.73
N ALA A 358 -52.85 19.40 -6.52
CA ALA A 358 -53.24 19.13 -7.91
C ALA A 358 -54.63 18.47 -7.99
N ARG A 359 -54.89 17.46 -7.14
CA ARG A 359 -56.21 16.81 -7.02
C ARG A 359 -57.32 17.79 -6.64
N GLN A 360 -57.04 18.72 -5.72
CA GLN A 360 -58.01 19.75 -5.33
C GLN A 360 -58.35 20.70 -6.48
N LEU A 361 -57.35 21.13 -7.25
CA LEU A 361 -57.56 22.00 -8.41
C LEU A 361 -58.34 21.30 -9.53
N GLU A 362 -58.09 20.01 -9.75
CA GLU A 362 -58.79 19.21 -10.76
C GLU A 362 -60.30 19.11 -10.49
N LEU A 363 -60.68 18.85 -9.23
CA LEU A 363 -62.09 18.78 -8.81
C LEU A 363 -62.83 20.11 -9.04
N VAL A 364 -62.20 21.23 -8.70
CA VAL A 364 -62.77 22.57 -8.93
C VAL A 364 -62.93 22.84 -10.43
N ASN A 365 -61.94 22.46 -11.24
CA ASN A 365 -61.98 22.70 -12.68
C ASN A 365 -63.06 21.85 -13.38
N GLN A 366 -63.25 20.59 -12.96
CA GLN A 366 -64.27 19.69 -13.53
C GLN A 366 -65.70 20.20 -13.32
N VAL A 367 -66.00 20.76 -12.13
CA VAL A 367 -67.30 21.37 -11.84
C VAL A 367 -67.51 22.64 -12.68
N SER A 368 -66.44 23.40 -12.90
CA SER A 368 -66.47 24.65 -13.69
C SER A 368 -66.86 24.44 -15.15
N TYR A 369 -66.32 23.41 -15.82
CA TYR A 369 -66.63 23.13 -17.23
C TYR A 369 -68.08 22.68 -17.48
N THR A 370 -68.66 21.95 -16.54
CA THR A 370 -70.04 21.44 -16.66
C THR A 370 -71.07 22.57 -16.55
N ILE A 371 -70.78 23.57 -15.71
CA ILE A 371 -71.63 24.76 -15.53
C ILE A 371 -71.51 25.70 -16.74
N LEU A 372 -70.29 25.92 -17.25
CA LEU A 372 -70.05 26.81 -18.41
C LEU A 372 -70.57 26.25 -19.74
N GLY A 373 -70.80 24.93 -19.86
CA GLY A 373 -71.36 24.29 -21.05
C GLY A 373 -72.88 24.43 -21.21
N SER A 374 -73.58 25.09 -20.29
CA SER A 374 -75.03 25.29 -20.36
C SER A 374 -75.41 26.54 -21.16
N PHE A 375 -75.95 26.36 -22.36
CA PHE A 375 -76.35 27.47 -23.27
C PHE A 375 -77.80 27.96 -23.07
N ASN A 376 -78.49 27.49 -22.03
CA ASN A 376 -79.88 27.85 -21.75
C ASN A 376 -80.07 28.00 -20.24
N PHE A 377 -80.77 29.06 -19.81
CA PHE A 377 -81.05 29.32 -18.40
C PHE A 377 -81.73 28.14 -17.70
N GLU A 378 -82.65 27.42 -18.36
CA GLU A 378 -83.32 26.26 -17.79
C GLU A 378 -82.35 25.08 -17.58
N ARG A 379 -81.44 24.85 -18.53
CA ARG A 379 -80.42 23.80 -18.38
C ARG A 379 -79.43 24.17 -17.28
N LEU A 380 -79.01 25.43 -17.22
CA LEU A 380 -78.11 25.92 -16.18
C LEU A 380 -78.69 25.70 -14.77
N VAL A 381 -79.95 26.07 -14.55
CA VAL A 381 -80.61 25.85 -13.24
C VAL A 381 -80.79 24.36 -12.96
N ASN A 382 -81.18 23.56 -13.94
CA ASN A 382 -81.35 22.12 -13.76
C ASN A 382 -80.05 21.42 -13.38
N THR A 383 -78.97 21.73 -14.08
CA THR A 383 -77.62 21.21 -13.82
C THR A 383 -77.09 21.72 -12.49
N ALA A 384 -77.28 23.01 -12.16
CA ALA A 384 -76.88 23.54 -10.86
C ALA A 384 -77.58 22.82 -9.71
N VAL A 385 -78.90 22.58 -9.79
CA VAL A 385 -79.64 21.85 -8.76
C VAL A 385 -79.19 20.39 -8.66
N GLU A 386 -78.95 19.71 -9.80
CA GLU A 386 -78.48 18.32 -9.79
C GLU A 386 -77.10 18.16 -9.16
N GLN A 387 -76.19 19.09 -9.44
CA GLN A 387 -74.85 19.09 -8.85
C GLN A 387 -74.85 19.49 -7.37
N LEU A 388 -75.80 20.33 -6.95
CA LEU A 388 -75.92 20.77 -5.55
C LEU A 388 -76.75 19.83 -4.69
N SER A 389 -77.65 19.02 -5.27
CA SER A 389 -78.53 18.07 -4.57
C SER A 389 -77.82 17.15 -3.56
N PRO A 390 -76.61 16.59 -3.85
CA PRO A 390 -75.91 15.72 -2.91
C PRO A 390 -75.43 16.42 -1.63
N MET A 391 -75.13 17.72 -1.71
CA MET A 391 -74.58 18.51 -0.59
C MET A 391 -75.65 19.40 0.07
N LEU A 392 -76.68 19.77 -0.68
CA LEU A 392 -77.78 20.60 -0.22
C LEU A 392 -79.09 20.08 -0.81
N PRO A 393 -79.97 19.46 0.00
CA PRO A 393 -81.27 18.97 -0.47
C PRO A 393 -82.16 20.17 -0.85
N CYS A 394 -82.10 20.55 -2.12
CA CYS A 394 -82.88 21.63 -2.72
C CYS A 394 -84.06 21.05 -3.47
N SER A 395 -85.28 21.42 -3.07
CA SER A 395 -86.50 20.95 -3.74
C SER A 395 -86.95 21.89 -4.85
N ARG A 396 -86.59 23.18 -4.75
CA ARG A 396 -86.94 24.21 -5.73
C ARG A 396 -85.79 25.19 -5.94
N ALA A 397 -85.63 25.67 -7.16
CA ALA A 397 -84.65 26.69 -7.51
C ALA A 397 -85.23 27.70 -8.49
N LEU A 398 -84.89 28.97 -8.31
CA LEU A 398 -85.34 30.08 -9.13
C LEU A 398 -84.13 30.92 -9.53
N LEU A 399 -83.91 31.09 -10.83
CA LEU A 399 -82.96 32.04 -11.36
C LEU A 399 -83.68 33.36 -11.67
N VAL A 400 -83.35 34.40 -10.91
CA VAL A 400 -83.96 35.71 -11.03
C VAL A 400 -82.90 36.68 -11.55
N LEU A 401 -83.12 37.25 -12.74
CA LEU A 401 -82.19 38.20 -13.34
C LEU A 401 -82.80 39.59 -13.42
N VAL A 402 -81.94 40.62 -13.42
CA VAL A 402 -82.32 42.00 -13.67
C VAL A 402 -82.47 42.20 -15.18
N SER A 403 -83.61 42.74 -15.61
CA SER A 403 -83.90 43.09 -17.00
C SER A 403 -84.66 44.40 -17.03
N GLU A 404 -84.17 45.40 -17.75
CA GLU A 404 -84.83 46.71 -17.90
C GLU A 404 -85.24 47.34 -16.55
N ASN A 405 -84.35 47.25 -15.56
CA ASN A 405 -84.53 47.77 -14.21
C ASN A 405 -85.66 47.09 -13.39
N GLN A 406 -86.14 45.92 -13.83
CA GLN A 406 -87.06 45.04 -13.08
C GLN A 406 -86.44 43.65 -12.89
N LEU A 407 -86.82 42.94 -11.83
CA LEU A 407 -86.45 41.54 -11.64
C LEU A 407 -87.40 40.63 -12.39
N VAL A 408 -86.84 39.67 -13.13
CA VAL A 408 -87.61 38.67 -13.88
C VAL A 408 -87.10 37.27 -13.56
N VAL A 409 -88.02 36.35 -13.27
CA VAL A 409 -87.69 34.93 -13.17
C VAL A 409 -87.40 34.39 -14.57
N ARG A 410 -86.16 33.98 -14.80
CA ARG A 410 -85.67 33.51 -16.11
C ARG A 410 -85.71 32.00 -16.26
N ALA A 411 -85.54 31.26 -15.16
CA ALA A 411 -85.64 29.81 -15.13
C ALA A 411 -86.07 29.32 -13.74
N ALA A 412 -86.74 28.17 -13.69
CA ALA A 412 -87.28 27.62 -12.46
C ALA A 412 -87.31 26.08 -12.47
N LYS A 413 -86.95 25.45 -11.34
CA LYS A 413 -87.07 24.00 -11.12
C LYS A 413 -87.90 23.76 -9.85
N PRO A 414 -88.98 22.95 -9.88
CA PRO A 414 -89.70 22.49 -11.07
C PRO A 414 -90.33 23.66 -11.86
N PRO A 415 -90.61 23.51 -13.17
CA PRO A 415 -91.02 24.61 -14.07
C PRO A 415 -92.26 25.38 -13.59
N ASP A 416 -93.20 24.67 -12.97
CA ASP A 416 -94.45 25.24 -12.43
C ASP A 416 -94.22 26.28 -11.33
N SER A 417 -93.03 26.27 -10.73
CA SER A 417 -92.63 27.25 -9.71
C SER A 417 -92.62 28.68 -10.24
N ARG A 418 -92.45 28.87 -11.55
CA ARG A 418 -92.45 30.20 -12.18
C ARG A 418 -93.80 30.91 -12.07
N ALA A 419 -94.90 30.16 -12.14
CA ALA A 419 -96.26 30.71 -12.08
C ALA A 419 -96.67 31.13 -10.65
N SER A 420 -96.00 30.57 -9.63
CA SER A 420 -96.28 30.86 -8.22
C SER A 420 -95.62 32.14 -7.69
N VAL A 421 -94.82 32.85 -8.50
CA VAL A 421 -94.08 34.06 -8.07
C VAL A 421 -94.73 35.31 -8.65
N THR A 422 -95.32 36.16 -7.80
CA THR A 422 -95.88 37.46 -8.19
C THR A 422 -94.82 38.57 -8.26
N GLN A 423 -95.06 39.60 -9.08
CA GLN A 423 -94.17 40.76 -9.21
C GLN A 423 -93.89 41.45 -7.87
N SER A 424 -94.90 41.56 -7.01
CA SER A 424 -94.79 42.13 -5.66
C SER A 424 -93.81 41.39 -4.76
N LEU A 425 -93.69 40.07 -4.92
CA LEU A 425 -92.76 39.24 -4.14
C LEU A 425 -91.31 39.42 -4.61
N LEU A 426 -91.10 39.61 -5.92
CA LEU A 426 -89.78 39.91 -6.48
C LEU A 426 -89.26 41.26 -5.99
N GLU A 427 -90.13 42.27 -5.90
CA GLU A 427 -89.76 43.59 -5.36
C GLU A 427 -89.39 43.52 -3.88
N ASP A 428 -90.14 42.73 -3.08
CA ASP A 428 -89.85 42.56 -1.65
C ASP A 428 -88.53 41.80 -1.43
N LEU A 429 -88.24 40.80 -2.26
CA LEU A 429 -86.94 40.10 -2.28
C LEU A 429 -85.80 41.03 -2.69
N TRP A 430 -86.00 41.86 -3.72
CA TRP A 430 -85.00 42.82 -4.18
C TRP A 430 -84.62 43.80 -3.07
N ASN A 431 -85.61 44.37 -2.39
CA ASN A 431 -85.37 45.33 -1.31
C ASN A 431 -84.61 44.73 -0.12
N ARG A 432 -84.84 43.43 0.18
CA ARG A 432 -84.15 42.74 1.28
C ARG A 432 -82.74 42.26 0.95
N LEU A 433 -82.45 42.00 -0.33
CA LEU A 433 -81.21 41.36 -0.78
C LEU A 433 -80.25 42.31 -1.51
N ARG A 434 -80.69 43.54 -1.87
CA ARG A 434 -79.87 44.50 -2.63
C ARG A 434 -78.51 44.83 -1.99
N ASP A 435 -78.45 44.84 -0.66
CA ASP A 435 -77.27 45.27 0.09
C ASP A 435 -76.36 44.11 0.54
N PHE A 436 -76.79 42.86 0.34
CA PHE A 436 -76.00 41.71 0.77
C PHE A 436 -74.93 41.28 -0.24
N LYS A 437 -73.74 40.92 0.23
CA LYS A 437 -72.64 40.39 -0.60
C LYS A 437 -72.43 38.89 -0.40
N GLY A 438 -72.40 38.13 -1.48
CA GLY A 438 -72.08 36.69 -1.47
C GLY A 438 -73.31 35.79 -1.37
N VAL A 439 -73.27 34.81 -0.45
CA VAL A 439 -74.35 33.83 -0.19
C VAL A 439 -75.06 34.13 1.14
N VAL A 440 -76.39 34.27 1.12
CA VAL A 440 -77.24 34.44 2.33
C VAL A 440 -78.06 33.20 2.58
N MET A 441 -78.23 32.82 3.84
CA MET A 441 -79.34 31.98 4.27
C MET A 441 -80.36 32.80 5.05
N ARG A 442 -81.65 32.65 4.74
CA ARG A 442 -82.74 33.25 5.53
C ARG A 442 -83.84 32.25 5.86
N ASP A 443 -84.31 32.33 7.09
CA ASP A 443 -85.43 31.54 7.60
C ASP A 443 -86.77 32.15 7.18
N SER A 444 -87.69 31.29 6.76
CA SER A 444 -89.12 31.60 6.61
C SER A 444 -89.42 32.86 5.79
N VAL A 445 -89.18 32.78 4.47
CA VAL A 445 -89.60 33.84 3.54
C VAL A 445 -91.02 33.56 3.04
N ALA A 446 -91.93 34.53 3.15
CA ALA A 446 -93.38 34.39 2.99
C ALA A 446 -93.91 34.13 1.56
N TRP A 447 -93.05 33.78 0.60
CA TRP A 447 -93.45 33.42 -0.78
C TRP A 447 -93.59 31.92 -1.01
N ALA A 448 -93.16 31.08 -0.07
CA ALA A 448 -93.44 29.65 -0.08
C ALA A 448 -94.77 29.40 0.62
N CYS A 449 -95.68 28.66 -0.01
CA CYS A 449 -96.95 28.24 0.59
C CYS A 449 -96.78 27.39 1.88
N GLU A 450 -95.54 27.06 2.27
CA GLU A 450 -95.13 26.38 3.49
C GLU A 450 -93.85 27.04 4.04
N LYS A 451 -93.63 27.07 5.36
CA LYS A 451 -92.40 27.61 5.98
C LYS A 451 -91.16 26.84 5.47
N ARG A 452 -90.36 27.46 4.60
CA ARG A 452 -89.12 26.89 4.04
C ARG A 452 -87.94 27.83 4.22
N ASN A 453 -86.75 27.25 4.26
CA ASN A 453 -85.49 27.99 4.33
C ASN A 453 -85.02 28.32 2.91
N VAL A 454 -84.45 29.50 2.74
CA VAL A 454 -84.03 29.99 1.42
C VAL A 454 -82.56 30.36 1.46
N CYS A 455 -81.80 29.79 0.53
CA CYS A 455 -80.41 30.15 0.27
C CYS A 455 -80.35 30.99 -1.01
N CYS A 456 -79.83 32.21 -0.91
CA CYS A 456 -79.71 33.14 -2.02
C CYS A 456 -78.24 33.33 -2.38
N ILE A 457 -77.89 33.00 -3.61
CA ILE A 457 -76.57 33.23 -4.19
C ILE A 457 -76.67 34.47 -5.07
N ARG A 458 -75.91 35.51 -4.74
CA ARG A 458 -75.85 36.72 -5.56
C ARG A 458 -75.00 36.47 -6.80
N LEU A 459 -75.54 36.85 -7.96
CA LEU A 459 -74.87 36.77 -9.25
C LEU A 459 -74.51 38.19 -9.69
N GLU A 460 -73.24 38.53 -9.57
CA GLU A 460 -72.73 39.85 -9.94
C GLU A 460 -71.32 39.76 -10.52
N THR A 461 -71.06 40.62 -11.50
CA THR A 461 -69.72 40.91 -11.98
C THR A 461 -69.22 42.19 -11.32
N PRO A 462 -67.92 42.53 -11.39
CA PRO A 462 -67.40 43.79 -10.85
C PRO A 462 -68.15 45.03 -11.35
N ASP A 463 -68.67 44.98 -12.58
CA ASP A 463 -69.27 46.11 -13.28
C ASP A 463 -70.80 46.10 -13.29
N GLU A 464 -71.43 44.94 -13.05
CA GLU A 464 -72.87 44.75 -13.28
C GLU A 464 -73.49 43.74 -12.30
N LYS A 465 -74.66 44.09 -11.74
CA LYS A 465 -75.49 43.22 -10.89
C LYS A 465 -76.46 42.43 -11.76
N LEU A 466 -76.18 41.14 -12.00
CA LEU A 466 -76.97 40.31 -12.90
C LEU A 466 -78.25 39.78 -12.25
N GLY A 467 -78.21 39.40 -10.97
CA GLY A 467 -79.38 38.91 -10.25
C GLY A 467 -79.07 37.95 -9.10
N PHE A 468 -79.95 36.99 -8.88
CA PHE A 468 -79.86 36.00 -7.79
C PHE A 468 -80.25 34.60 -8.28
N LEU A 469 -79.54 33.59 -7.79
CA LEU A 469 -80.02 32.22 -7.77
C LEU A 469 -80.57 31.92 -6.38
N VAL A 470 -81.86 31.59 -6.32
CA VAL A 470 -82.59 31.33 -5.08
C VAL A 470 -82.85 29.83 -4.99
N LEU A 471 -82.40 29.21 -3.91
CA LEU A 471 -82.54 27.79 -3.63
C LEU A 471 -83.44 27.62 -2.40
N GLU A 472 -84.51 26.83 -2.55
CA GLU A 472 -85.37 26.46 -1.42
C GLU A 472 -84.96 25.11 -0.85
N THR A 473 -84.82 25.08 0.47
CA THR A 473 -84.50 23.88 1.22
C THR A 473 -85.52 23.64 2.35
N ALA A 474 -85.58 22.39 2.81
CA ALA A 474 -86.50 21.99 3.85
C ALA A 474 -86.17 22.71 5.18
N PRO A 475 -87.17 23.04 6.02
CA PRO A 475 -86.96 23.78 7.27
C PRO A 475 -86.06 23.08 8.31
N GLN A 476 -85.72 21.80 8.11
CA GLN A 476 -84.81 21.02 8.97
C GLN A 476 -83.41 20.82 8.38
N ALA A 477 -83.12 21.35 7.19
CA ALA A 477 -81.79 21.25 6.59
C ALA A 477 -80.83 22.25 7.25
N PHE A 478 -79.91 21.74 8.07
CA PHE A 478 -78.80 22.51 8.63
C PHE A 478 -77.73 22.67 7.53
N ILE A 479 -77.36 23.90 7.20
CA ILE A 479 -76.33 24.20 6.21
C ILE A 479 -75.05 24.56 6.95
N ASP A 480 -74.03 23.71 6.86
CA ASP A 480 -72.73 23.95 7.48
C ASP A 480 -71.96 25.09 6.79
N GLU A 481 -71.02 25.71 7.52
CA GLU A 481 -70.17 26.79 7.02
C GLU A 481 -69.32 26.35 5.81
N GLU A 482 -69.00 25.05 5.72
CA GLU A 482 -68.35 24.43 4.55
C GLU A 482 -69.21 24.51 3.29
N VAL A 483 -70.53 24.29 3.41
CA VAL A 483 -71.47 24.37 2.29
C VAL A 483 -71.63 25.82 1.83
N LEU A 484 -71.68 26.78 2.75
CA LEU A 484 -71.71 28.21 2.41
C LEU A 484 -70.43 28.65 1.69
N THR A 485 -69.28 28.17 2.14
CA THR A 485 -67.97 28.46 1.51
C THR A 485 -67.91 27.88 0.09
N PHE A 486 -68.42 26.67 -0.11
CA PHE A 486 -68.51 26.05 -1.42
C PHE A 486 -69.46 26.79 -2.37
N LEU A 487 -70.65 27.18 -1.90
CA LEU A 487 -71.59 27.99 -2.70
C LEU A 487 -71.01 29.35 -3.08
N ALA A 488 -70.23 29.97 -2.19
CA ALA A 488 -69.52 31.21 -2.47
C ALA A 488 -68.43 31.02 -3.53
N GLN A 489 -67.73 29.88 -3.55
CA GLN A 489 -66.78 29.52 -4.62
C GLN A 489 -67.47 29.26 -5.96
N LEU A 490 -68.71 28.78 -5.96
CA LEU A 490 -69.50 28.55 -7.18
C LEU A 490 -70.17 29.80 -7.76
N ALA A 491 -70.44 30.82 -6.94
CA ALA A 491 -71.13 32.04 -7.37
C ALA A 491 -70.47 32.74 -8.58
N PRO A 492 -69.13 32.89 -8.68
CA PRO A 492 -68.49 33.46 -9.85
C PRO A 492 -68.71 32.63 -11.13
N PHE A 493 -68.69 31.29 -11.02
CA PHE A 493 -68.91 30.40 -12.17
C PHE A 493 -70.35 30.48 -12.67
N LEU A 494 -71.33 30.51 -11.76
CA LEU A 494 -72.74 30.70 -12.09
C LEU A 494 -72.99 32.07 -12.73
N THR A 495 -72.35 33.11 -12.21
CA THR A 495 -72.40 34.48 -12.77
C THR A 495 -71.86 34.50 -14.19
N LEU A 496 -70.70 33.87 -14.42
CA LEU A 496 -70.08 33.82 -15.74
C LEU A 496 -70.93 33.02 -16.73
N ALA A 497 -71.53 31.90 -16.31
CA ALA A 497 -72.43 31.11 -17.14
C ALA A 497 -73.69 31.90 -17.54
N VAL A 498 -74.32 32.62 -16.61
CA VAL A 498 -75.45 33.51 -16.90
C VAL A 498 -75.07 34.57 -17.93
N LYS A 499 -73.91 35.22 -17.76
CA LYS A 499 -73.40 36.23 -18.69
C LYS A 499 -73.12 35.63 -20.06
N HIS A 500 -72.56 34.42 -20.10
CA HIS A 500 -72.29 33.71 -21.35
C HIS A 500 -73.60 33.40 -22.11
N ILE A 501 -74.66 32.97 -21.42
CA ILE A 501 -75.98 32.74 -22.03
C ILE A 501 -76.58 34.05 -22.57
N GLN A 502 -76.48 35.17 -21.82
CA GLN A 502 -76.96 36.48 -22.27
C GLN A 502 -76.20 37.00 -23.50
N LEU A 503 -74.86 36.89 -23.50
CA LEU A 503 -74.03 37.28 -24.64
C LEU A 503 -74.32 36.42 -25.86
N TYR A 504 -74.52 35.12 -25.68
CA TYR A 504 -74.86 34.22 -26.78
C TYR A 504 -76.22 34.57 -27.40
N ALA A 505 -77.23 34.88 -26.57
CA ALA A 505 -78.53 35.34 -27.03
C ALA A 505 -78.41 36.66 -27.84
N GLN A 506 -77.63 37.63 -27.36
CA GLN A 506 -77.39 38.87 -28.10
C GLN A 506 -76.72 38.62 -29.45
N VAL A 507 -75.70 37.75 -29.51
CA VAL A 507 -75.03 37.40 -30.77
C VAL A 507 -76.01 36.70 -31.73
N ALA A 508 -76.85 35.81 -31.23
CA ALA A 508 -77.87 35.14 -32.03
C ALA A 508 -78.92 36.13 -32.59
N ASP A 509 -79.37 37.07 -31.77
CA ASP A 509 -80.32 38.11 -32.19
C ASP A 509 -79.71 39.04 -33.26
N PHE A 510 -78.45 39.46 -33.08
CA PHE A 510 -77.73 40.24 -34.09
C PHE A 510 -77.51 39.46 -35.38
N ALA A 511 -77.21 38.17 -35.30
CA ALA A 511 -77.06 37.30 -36.47
C ALA A 511 -78.38 37.19 -37.24
N ALA A 512 -79.50 37.00 -36.54
CA ALA A 512 -80.84 36.96 -37.15
C ALA A 512 -81.23 38.31 -37.79
N GLU A 513 -80.90 39.43 -37.15
CA GLU A 513 -81.11 40.76 -37.74
C GLU A 513 -80.24 40.96 -38.99
N LEU A 514 -79.00 40.47 -38.97
CA LEU A 514 -78.12 40.50 -40.14
C LEU A 514 -78.67 39.67 -41.28
N GLU A 515 -79.14 38.45 -41.02
CA GLU A 515 -79.75 37.57 -42.02
C GLU A 515 -80.97 38.25 -42.66
N HIS A 516 -81.85 38.84 -41.85
CA HIS A 516 -83.00 39.60 -42.35
C HIS A 516 -82.57 40.77 -43.24
N LYS A 517 -81.54 41.53 -42.83
CA LYS A 517 -80.99 42.64 -43.66
C LYS A 517 -80.32 42.13 -44.94
N VAL A 518 -79.61 40.99 -44.89
CA VAL A 518 -78.98 40.36 -46.06
C VAL A 518 -80.04 39.91 -47.05
N GLU A 519 -81.13 39.32 -46.58
CA GLU A 519 -82.24 38.85 -47.41
C GLU A 519 -83.02 40.03 -48.03
N GLU A 520 -83.25 41.10 -47.27
CA GLU A 520 -83.83 42.34 -47.79
C GLU A 520 -82.96 42.95 -48.89
N ARG A 521 -81.64 43.05 -48.67
CA ARG A 521 -80.68 43.57 -49.66
C ARG A 521 -80.57 42.68 -50.89
N ALA A 522 -80.59 41.35 -50.73
CA ALA A 522 -80.58 40.40 -51.84
C ALA A 522 -81.84 40.53 -52.71
N ASN A 523 -83.02 40.73 -52.10
CA ASN A 523 -84.26 40.96 -52.83
C ASN A 523 -84.27 42.31 -53.55
N GLN A 524 -83.75 43.39 -52.93
CA GLN A 524 -83.56 44.68 -53.60
C GLN A 524 -82.65 44.55 -54.83
N LEU A 525 -81.54 43.79 -54.70
CA LEU A 525 -80.62 43.55 -55.80
C LEU A 525 -81.27 42.76 -56.94
N ARG A 526 -82.04 41.71 -56.61
CA ARG A 526 -82.82 40.94 -57.61
C ARG A 526 -83.80 41.82 -58.37
N GLN A 527 -84.56 42.66 -57.68
CA GLN A 527 -85.51 43.57 -58.34
C GLN A 527 -84.80 44.59 -59.25
N ALA A 528 -83.64 45.10 -58.83
CA ALA A 528 -82.84 45.98 -59.67
C ALA A 528 -82.30 45.25 -60.93
N HIS A 529 -81.87 43.99 -60.78
CA HIS A 529 -81.41 43.17 -61.91
C HIS A 529 -82.56 42.82 -62.88
N GLU A 530 -83.74 42.49 -62.37
CA GLU A 530 -84.93 42.24 -63.21
C GLU A 530 -85.36 43.49 -63.99
N ARG A 531 -85.28 44.68 -63.37
CA ARG A 531 -85.52 45.95 -64.07
C ARG A 531 -84.49 46.22 -65.17
N LEU A 532 -83.21 45.89 -64.93
CA LEU A 532 -82.17 45.99 -65.96
C LEU A 532 -82.41 45.03 -67.11
N ILE A 533 -82.76 43.76 -66.84
CA ILE A 533 -83.12 42.79 -67.88
C ILE A 533 -84.35 43.24 -68.67
N GLN A 534 -85.37 43.81 -68.00
CA GLN A 534 -86.52 44.39 -68.68
C GLN A 534 -86.13 45.58 -69.56
N ASN A 535 -85.30 46.50 -69.06
CA ASN A 535 -84.81 47.62 -69.86
C ASN A 535 -83.96 47.16 -71.05
N GLU A 536 -83.09 46.15 -70.89
CA GLU A 536 -82.34 45.54 -71.99
C GLU A 536 -83.28 44.87 -73.01
N ARG A 537 -84.29 44.13 -72.55
CA ARG A 537 -85.30 43.51 -73.45
C ARG A 537 -86.11 44.56 -74.20
N LEU A 538 -86.54 45.63 -73.54
CA LEU A 538 -87.30 46.73 -74.14
C LEU A 538 -86.45 47.48 -75.18
N ALA A 539 -85.16 47.71 -74.87
CA ALA A 539 -84.20 48.31 -75.81
C ALA A 539 -83.97 47.42 -77.05
N VAL A 540 -83.97 46.09 -76.90
CA VAL A 540 -83.85 45.14 -78.03
C VAL A 540 -85.12 45.08 -78.88
N THR A 541 -86.30 45.35 -78.33
CA THR A 541 -87.58 45.35 -79.06
C THR A 541 -87.98 46.68 -79.72
N GLY A 542 -87.16 47.74 -79.59
CA GLY A 542 -87.27 48.93 -80.44
C GLY A 542 -88.51 49.81 -80.22
N GLN A 543 -89.00 49.92 -78.98
CA GLN A 543 -90.00 50.91 -78.60
C GLN A 543 -89.50 51.63 -77.34
N LEU A 544 -88.84 52.77 -77.55
CA LEU A 544 -88.57 53.74 -76.49
C LEU A 544 -89.76 54.68 -76.32
#